data_AF-A0A387BDJ0-F1
#
_entry.id   AF-A0A387BDJ0-F1
#
_cell.length_a   1.000
_cell.length_b   1.000
_cell.length_c   1.000
_cell.angle_alpha   90.00
_cell.angle_beta   90.00
_cell.angle_gamma   90.00
#
_symmetry.space_group_name_H-M   'P 1'
#
loop_
_entity.id
_entity.type
_entity.pdbx_description
1 polymer ?
#
loop_
_entity_poly.entity_id
_entity_poly.type
_entity_poly.pdbx_seq_one_letter_code
_entity_poly.pdbx_strand_id
1 'polypeptide(L)'
;MKYIAIVGTNASFSYNRKLLWYMKKHFNNQAQIEVVEITDVPLFCEDIEEIPTKVLEIARAIEEADGVIFSTPEYDHSITAGLKSLIEWLSWGSLHPLTNTPVMIVGVSLGNMGTVFAQENLRQILSSPGLDAFVLPSNQFLLGRAAESFNSRDELVDERTIGWLEHCFLNFVTYTKTLKPMRALATDRTGASSSKNQEEKVPLLEEGEGWWIEDTNLGFPVISDADTGASEYEEPDEAVKSVYAQILEEGDGWWIEEIGLHSGAKEDGATSASKSTHGKVADAKGQPDTSTGASEH
;
A
#
# COMPACT_ATOMS: atom_id res chain seq x y z
N MET A 1 -23.32 3.14 6.71
CA MET A 1 -21.95 2.78 7.12
C MET A 1 -21.01 3.76 6.45
N LYS A 2 -19.94 4.18 7.14
CA LYS A 2 -18.90 5.10 6.65
C LYS A 2 -17.68 4.28 6.26
N TYR A 3 -17.15 4.49 5.06
CA TYR A 3 -15.93 3.85 4.57
C TYR A 3 -14.93 4.91 4.12
N ILE A 4 -13.66 4.72 4.48
CA ILE A 4 -12.54 5.47 3.89
C ILE A 4 -12.00 4.68 2.70
N ALA A 5 -11.93 5.30 1.54
CA ALA A 5 -11.43 4.71 0.30
C ALA A 5 -10.09 5.34 -0.09
N ILE A 6 -8.99 4.61 0.12
CA ILE A 6 -7.63 5.12 -0.04
C ILE A 6 -7.13 4.85 -1.46
N VAL A 7 -6.74 5.91 -2.17
CA VAL A 7 -6.09 5.83 -3.48
C VAL A 7 -4.63 5.40 -3.28
N GLY A 8 -4.30 4.14 -3.56
CA GLY A 8 -2.98 3.53 -3.38
C GLY A 8 -1.89 3.97 -4.36
N THR A 9 -1.90 5.23 -4.80
CA THR A 9 -0.83 5.85 -5.59
C THR A 9 -0.85 7.37 -5.45
N ASN A 10 0.33 7.97 -5.31
CA ASN A 10 0.52 9.43 -5.32
C ASN A 10 0.53 10.03 -6.74
N ALA A 11 0.51 9.21 -7.80
CA ALA A 11 0.51 9.67 -9.19
C ALA A 11 -0.70 10.59 -9.48
N SER A 12 -0.45 11.67 -10.22
CA SER A 12 -1.47 12.68 -10.57
C SER A 12 -2.63 12.09 -11.40
N PHE A 13 -2.33 11.15 -12.30
CA PHE A 13 -3.31 10.36 -13.03
C PHE A 13 -3.38 8.93 -12.47
N SER A 14 -4.59 8.39 -12.26
CA SER A 14 -4.80 7.04 -11.74
C SER A 14 -6.18 6.51 -12.10
N TYR A 15 -6.24 5.30 -12.69
CA TYR A 15 -7.51 4.58 -12.87
C TYR A 15 -8.09 4.04 -11.55
N ASN A 16 -7.24 3.84 -10.53
CA ASN A 16 -7.67 3.45 -9.18
C ASN A 16 -8.45 4.59 -8.51
N ARG A 17 -8.00 5.84 -8.71
CA ARG A 17 -8.75 7.05 -8.34
C ARG A 17 -10.12 7.08 -9.02
N LYS A 18 -10.18 6.86 -10.34
CA LYS A 18 -11.44 6.78 -11.11
C LYS A 18 -12.38 5.71 -10.56
N LEU A 19 -11.87 4.51 -10.27
CA LEU A 19 -12.66 3.42 -9.67
C LEU A 19 -13.27 3.84 -8.32
N LEU A 20 -12.49 4.44 -7.42
CA LEU A 20 -12.99 4.84 -6.11
C LEU A 20 -14.04 5.98 -6.19
N TRP A 21 -13.87 6.93 -7.10
CA TRP A 21 -14.89 7.96 -7.37
C TRP A 21 -16.16 7.37 -8.00
N TYR A 22 -16.02 6.39 -8.90
CA TYR A 22 -17.16 5.61 -9.43
C TYR A 22 -17.87 4.86 -8.31
N MET A 23 -17.16 4.11 -7.46
CA MET A 23 -17.74 3.39 -6.32
C MET A 23 -18.49 4.34 -5.37
N LYS A 24 -17.90 5.49 -5.03
CA LYS A 24 -18.54 6.52 -4.20
C LYS A 24 -19.86 7.02 -4.78
N LYS A 25 -19.94 7.20 -6.10
CA LYS A 25 -21.16 7.59 -6.80
C LYS A 25 -22.18 6.45 -6.85
N HIS A 26 -21.74 5.26 -7.25
CA HIS A 26 -22.58 4.09 -7.51
C HIS A 26 -23.24 3.54 -6.24
N PHE A 27 -22.49 3.52 -5.13
CA PHE A 27 -22.93 2.96 -3.85
C PHE A 27 -23.50 3.99 -2.86
N ASN A 28 -23.81 5.22 -3.30
CA ASN A 28 -24.23 6.33 -2.43
C ASN A 28 -25.50 6.03 -1.60
N ASN A 29 -26.41 5.21 -2.11
CA ASN A 29 -27.63 4.79 -1.42
C ASN A 29 -27.40 3.67 -0.37
N GLN A 30 -26.20 3.11 -0.32
CA GLN A 30 -25.85 1.90 0.45
C GLN A 30 -24.83 2.23 1.55
N ALA A 31 -23.86 3.10 1.24
CA ALA A 31 -22.86 3.58 2.19
C ALA A 31 -22.35 5.00 1.86
N GLN A 32 -21.83 5.67 2.88
CA GLN A 32 -21.03 6.88 2.72
C GLN A 32 -19.59 6.46 2.45
N ILE A 33 -19.06 6.79 1.27
CA ILE A 33 -17.66 6.56 0.91
C ILE A 33 -16.94 7.91 0.83
N GLU A 34 -15.83 8.03 1.55
CA GLU A 34 -14.93 9.17 1.52
C GLU A 34 -13.64 8.76 0.81
N VAL A 35 -13.32 9.40 -0.32
CA VAL A 35 -12.11 9.08 -1.10
C VAL A 35 -10.97 9.94 -0.58
N VAL A 36 -9.87 9.29 -0.22
CA VAL A 36 -8.67 9.88 0.40
C VAL A 36 -7.49 9.69 -0.54
N GLU A 37 -6.83 10.81 -0.85
CA GLU A 37 -5.62 10.88 -1.66
C GLU A 37 -4.37 10.78 -0.78
N ILE A 38 -3.31 10.16 -1.31
CA ILE A 38 -2.03 9.97 -0.62
C ILE A 38 -0.90 10.84 -1.21
N THR A 39 -1.21 11.73 -2.16
CA THR A 39 -0.21 12.51 -2.91
C THR A 39 0.68 13.38 -2.02
N ASP A 40 0.13 13.93 -0.95
CA ASP A 40 0.83 14.84 -0.02
C ASP A 40 1.35 14.12 1.25
N VAL A 41 1.33 12.78 1.27
CA VAL A 41 1.94 11.99 2.35
C VAL A 41 3.44 11.86 2.07
N PRO A 42 4.33 12.30 2.98
CA PRO A 42 5.77 12.12 2.79
C PRO A 42 6.15 10.65 2.90
N LEU A 43 7.28 10.29 2.27
CA LEU A 43 7.85 8.95 2.42
C LEU A 43 8.14 8.68 3.90
N PHE A 44 7.84 7.46 4.35
CA PHE A 44 8.11 7.01 5.70
C PHE A 44 9.62 7.00 5.96
N CYS A 45 10.00 7.50 7.12
CA CYS A 45 11.36 7.50 7.63
C CYS A 45 11.26 7.49 9.17
N GLU A 46 11.85 6.47 9.78
CA GLU A 46 11.75 6.21 11.23
C GLU A 46 12.46 7.28 12.08
N ASP A 47 13.45 7.98 11.50
CA ASP A 47 14.16 9.10 12.15
C ASP A 47 13.29 10.38 12.30
N ILE A 48 12.07 10.40 11.76
CA ILE A 48 11.18 11.58 11.87
C ILE A 48 10.46 11.58 13.21
N GLU A 49 10.83 12.51 14.10
CA GLU A 49 10.27 12.63 15.46
C GLU A 49 8.75 12.91 15.50
N GLU A 50 8.20 13.63 14.51
CA GLU A 50 6.79 14.05 14.48
C GLU A 50 6.00 13.42 13.34
N ILE A 51 4.91 12.72 13.66
CA ILE A 51 4.01 12.13 12.66
C ILE A 51 3.36 13.24 11.81
N PRO A 52 3.48 13.19 10.47
CA PRO A 52 2.94 14.22 9.59
C PRO A 52 1.43 14.46 9.80
N THR A 53 0.99 15.72 9.80
CA THR A 53 -0.43 16.08 9.98
C THR A 53 -1.35 15.32 9.03
N LYS A 54 -0.91 15.08 7.78
CA LYS A 54 -1.70 14.35 6.80
C LYS A 54 -1.91 12.88 7.17
N VAL A 55 -0.93 12.24 7.80
CA VAL A 55 -1.05 10.87 8.32
C VAL A 55 -2.04 10.83 9.48
N LEU A 56 -1.96 11.79 10.41
CA LEU A 56 -2.88 11.90 11.55
C LEU A 56 -4.34 12.11 11.10
N GLU A 57 -4.58 12.92 10.07
CA GLU A 57 -5.90 13.08 9.44
C GLU A 57 -6.44 11.75 8.89
N ILE A 58 -5.59 10.98 8.20
CA ILE A 58 -5.97 9.70 7.58
C ILE A 58 -6.24 8.64 8.66
N ALA A 59 -5.37 8.54 9.67
CA ALA A 59 -5.53 7.61 10.79
C ALA A 59 -6.86 7.85 11.52
N ARG A 60 -7.14 9.10 11.90
CA ARG A 60 -8.40 9.48 12.53
C ARG A 60 -9.62 9.19 11.65
N ALA A 61 -9.52 9.43 10.34
CA ALA A 61 -10.62 9.14 9.42
C ALA A 61 -10.95 7.63 9.36
N ILE A 62 -9.92 6.76 9.46
CA ILE A 62 -10.04 5.30 9.53
C ILE A 62 -10.66 4.86 10.87
N GLU A 63 -10.24 5.44 11.99
CA GLU A 63 -10.80 5.17 13.32
C GLU A 63 -12.29 5.53 13.41
N GLU A 64 -12.68 6.66 12.84
CA GLU A 64 -14.07 7.12 12.76
C GLU A 64 -14.94 6.34 11.74
N ALA A 65 -14.39 5.36 11.00
CA ALA A 65 -15.09 4.62 9.94
C ALA A 65 -15.45 3.19 10.34
N ASP A 66 -16.50 2.64 9.70
CA ASP A 66 -16.87 1.23 9.87
C ASP A 66 -15.84 0.28 9.22
N GLY A 67 -15.09 0.75 8.22
CA GLY A 67 -14.04 -0.01 7.52
C GLY A 67 -13.30 0.79 6.44
N VAL A 68 -12.34 0.15 5.77
CA VAL A 68 -11.47 0.77 4.75
C VAL A 68 -11.53 0.03 3.41
N ILE A 69 -11.43 0.78 2.31
CA ILE A 69 -11.32 0.25 0.95
C ILE A 69 -9.97 0.73 0.40
N PHE A 70 -9.01 -0.18 0.19
CA PHE A 70 -7.77 0.16 -0.52
C PHE A 70 -7.95 -0.08 -2.01
N SER A 71 -7.59 0.91 -2.84
CA SER A 71 -7.45 0.70 -4.29
C SER A 71 -5.98 0.72 -4.68
N THR A 72 -5.42 -0.41 -5.08
CA THR A 72 -4.01 -0.50 -5.49
C THR A 72 -3.88 -0.72 -7.00
N PRO A 73 -3.03 0.02 -7.73
CA PRO A 73 -2.46 -0.47 -8.99
C PRO A 73 -1.45 -1.58 -8.68
N GLU A 74 -0.87 -2.18 -9.73
CA GLU A 74 0.22 -3.13 -9.61
C GLU A 74 1.45 -2.60 -10.34
N TYR A 75 2.55 -2.39 -9.61
CA TYR A 75 3.87 -2.05 -10.14
C TYR A 75 4.82 -3.20 -9.75
N ASP A 76 5.52 -3.77 -10.73
CA ASP A 76 6.53 -4.82 -10.52
C ASP A 76 6.05 -5.99 -9.62
N HIS A 77 4.81 -6.43 -9.86
CA HIS A 77 4.09 -7.47 -9.08
C HIS A 77 3.86 -7.15 -7.59
N SER A 78 3.87 -5.87 -7.22
CA SER A 78 3.68 -5.39 -5.86
C SER A 78 2.74 -4.19 -5.78
N ILE A 79 2.42 -3.76 -4.56
CA ILE A 79 1.80 -2.44 -4.32
C ILE A 79 2.76 -1.30 -4.62
N THR A 80 2.24 -0.07 -4.74
CA THR A 80 3.12 1.10 -4.93
C THR A 80 3.92 1.41 -3.67
N ALA A 81 5.13 1.95 -3.86
CA ALA A 81 5.97 2.45 -2.77
C ALA A 81 5.22 3.49 -1.91
N GLY A 82 4.41 4.37 -2.52
CA GLY A 82 3.58 5.35 -1.81
C GLY A 82 2.50 4.69 -0.94
N LEU A 83 1.86 3.61 -1.39
CA LEU A 83 0.91 2.86 -0.57
C LEU A 83 1.62 2.12 0.57
N LYS A 84 2.76 1.44 0.32
CA LYS A 84 3.52 0.78 1.40
C LYS A 84 3.94 1.81 2.45
N SER A 85 4.46 2.95 2.02
CA SER A 85 4.88 4.04 2.89
C SER A 85 3.75 4.63 3.75
N LEU A 86 2.54 4.76 3.22
CA LEU A 86 1.40 5.15 4.04
C LEU A 86 1.06 4.06 5.07
N ILE A 87 1.19 2.79 4.71
CA ILE A 87 0.93 1.68 5.64
C ILE A 87 1.95 1.69 6.79
N GLU A 88 3.25 1.92 6.53
CA GLU A 88 4.25 2.07 7.62
C GLU A 88 3.84 3.17 8.62
N TRP A 89 3.47 4.34 8.09
CA TRP A 89 2.98 5.48 8.87
C TRP A 89 1.72 5.17 9.70
N LEU A 90 0.89 4.21 9.26
CA LEU A 90 -0.33 3.76 9.94
C LEU A 90 -0.09 2.53 10.84
N SER A 91 1.17 2.16 11.08
CA SER A 91 1.59 1.12 12.03
C SER A 91 2.83 1.53 12.85
N TRP A 92 3.09 2.83 13.00
CA TRP A 92 4.29 3.37 13.65
C TRP A 92 3.96 4.29 14.83
N GLY A 93 4.82 4.25 15.85
CA GLY A 93 4.64 5.02 17.08
C GLY A 93 3.35 4.64 17.80
N SER A 94 2.45 5.61 17.97
CA SER A 94 1.14 5.39 18.59
C SER A 94 0.00 5.10 17.57
N LEU A 95 0.28 5.03 16.27
CA LEU A 95 -0.75 4.86 15.25
C LEU A 95 -0.91 3.39 14.85
N HIS A 96 -2.03 2.80 15.25
CA HIS A 96 -2.49 1.49 14.77
C HIS A 96 -3.98 1.48 14.34
N PRO A 97 -4.46 2.49 13.57
CA PRO A 97 -5.89 2.66 13.23
C PRO A 97 -6.49 1.48 12.45
N LEU A 98 -5.65 0.68 11.80
CA LEU A 98 -6.03 -0.49 11.00
C LEU A 98 -6.34 -1.74 11.85
N THR A 99 -5.98 -1.77 13.14
CA THR A 99 -6.23 -2.90 14.05
C THR A 99 -7.71 -3.30 14.06
N ASN A 100 -8.00 -4.58 13.82
CA ASN A 100 -9.36 -5.14 13.73
C ASN A 100 -10.28 -4.42 12.70
N THR A 101 -9.72 -3.70 11.72
CA THR A 101 -10.50 -2.95 10.72
C THR A 101 -10.98 -3.88 9.62
N PRO A 102 -12.28 -3.90 9.27
CA PRO A 102 -12.76 -4.55 8.06
C PRO A 102 -12.20 -3.83 6.82
N VAL A 103 -11.46 -4.57 5.98
CA VAL A 103 -10.82 -4.05 4.77
C VAL A 103 -11.35 -4.74 3.51
N MET A 104 -11.71 -3.95 2.51
CA MET A 104 -11.87 -4.38 1.12
C MET A 104 -10.66 -3.93 0.30
N ILE A 105 -10.22 -4.78 -0.63
CA ILE A 105 -9.21 -4.40 -1.61
C ILE A 105 -9.83 -4.45 -3.00
N VAL A 106 -9.61 -3.39 -3.76
CA VAL A 106 -9.94 -3.27 -5.18
C VAL A 106 -8.67 -2.85 -5.94
N GLY A 107 -8.66 -3.00 -7.26
CA GLY A 107 -7.52 -2.57 -8.03
C GLY A 107 -7.79 -2.49 -9.51
N VAL A 108 -7.07 -1.58 -10.16
CA VAL A 108 -7.09 -1.38 -11.61
C VAL A 108 -5.67 -1.40 -12.17
N SER A 109 -5.43 -2.17 -13.23
CA SER A 109 -4.18 -2.14 -14.00
C SER A 109 -4.41 -2.08 -15.51
N LEU A 110 -3.35 -1.76 -16.25
CA LEU A 110 -3.36 -1.76 -17.71
C LEU A 110 -3.38 -3.19 -18.28
N GLY A 111 -2.80 -4.17 -17.56
CA GLY A 111 -2.67 -5.55 -18.01
C GLY A 111 -3.97 -6.36 -17.92
N ASN A 112 -3.99 -7.55 -18.53
CA ASN A 112 -5.18 -8.41 -18.54
C ASN A 112 -5.48 -9.08 -17.18
N MET A 113 -4.47 -9.24 -16.31
CA MET A 113 -4.62 -9.92 -15.01
C MET A 113 -5.19 -9.02 -13.90
N GLY A 114 -5.48 -7.75 -14.19
CA GLY A 114 -5.78 -6.77 -13.17
C GLY A 114 -4.59 -6.60 -12.23
N THR A 115 -4.82 -6.66 -10.93
CA THR A 115 -3.85 -6.34 -9.88
C THR A 115 -3.63 -7.53 -8.93
N VAL A 116 -3.60 -8.75 -9.47
CA VAL A 116 -3.68 -9.97 -8.66
C VAL A 116 -2.49 -10.13 -7.71
N PHE A 117 -1.28 -9.75 -8.14
CA PHE A 117 -0.08 -9.86 -7.29
C PHE A 117 -0.03 -8.71 -6.28
N ALA A 118 -0.38 -7.49 -6.69
CA ALA A 118 -0.47 -6.35 -5.78
C ALA A 118 -1.53 -6.55 -4.68
N GLN A 119 -2.69 -7.14 -4.99
CA GLN A 119 -3.71 -7.41 -3.97
C GLN A 119 -3.28 -8.53 -3.01
N GLU A 120 -2.57 -9.55 -3.48
CA GLU A 120 -2.07 -10.62 -2.60
C GLU A 120 -0.92 -10.13 -1.72
N ASN A 121 0.00 -9.34 -2.26
CA ASN A 121 1.03 -8.65 -1.48
C ASN A 121 0.41 -7.72 -0.42
N LEU A 122 -0.63 -6.95 -0.77
CA LEU A 122 -1.34 -6.12 0.19
C LEU A 122 -2.06 -6.93 1.27
N ARG A 123 -2.63 -8.10 0.94
CA ARG A 123 -3.23 -9.02 1.93
C ARG A 123 -2.20 -9.50 2.93
N GLN A 124 -1.04 -9.94 2.45
CA GLN A 124 0.07 -10.37 3.30
C GLN A 124 0.50 -9.25 4.26
N ILE A 125 0.71 -8.04 3.75
CA ILE A 125 1.08 -6.87 4.56
C ILE A 125 0.00 -6.56 5.61
N LEU A 126 -1.26 -6.41 5.22
CA LEU A 126 -2.35 -6.07 6.14
C LEU A 126 -2.64 -7.14 7.20
N SER A 127 -2.19 -8.38 6.97
CA SER A 127 -2.27 -9.48 7.94
C SER A 127 -1.09 -9.57 8.91
N SER A 128 -0.10 -8.67 8.82
CA SER A 128 1.06 -8.69 9.72
C SER A 128 0.66 -8.29 11.14
N PRO A 129 1.40 -8.78 12.17
CA PRO A 129 1.36 -8.20 13.50
C PRO A 129 1.54 -6.68 13.45
N GLY A 130 0.83 -5.96 14.32
CA GLY A 130 0.84 -4.50 14.38
C GLY A 130 -0.08 -3.80 13.38
N LEU A 131 -0.59 -4.51 12.36
CA LEU A 131 -1.66 -4.03 11.48
C LEU A 131 -3.00 -4.72 11.76
N ASP A 132 -2.99 -6.05 11.94
CA ASP A 132 -4.13 -6.88 12.37
C ASP A 132 -5.46 -6.56 11.65
N ALA A 133 -5.42 -6.25 10.35
CA ALA A 133 -6.60 -5.83 9.61
C ALA A 133 -7.41 -7.04 9.10
N PHE A 134 -8.73 -6.98 9.23
CA PHE A 134 -9.62 -8.03 8.76
C PHE A 134 -9.94 -7.84 7.27
N VAL A 135 -9.08 -8.38 6.40
CA VAL A 135 -9.26 -8.28 4.95
C VAL A 135 -10.31 -9.27 4.46
N LEU A 136 -11.32 -8.76 3.73
CA LEU A 136 -12.41 -9.54 3.15
C LEU A 136 -11.87 -10.70 2.25
N PRO A 137 -12.14 -11.97 2.60
CA PRO A 137 -11.66 -13.11 1.82
C PRO A 137 -12.50 -13.32 0.55
N SER A 138 -11.89 -13.95 -0.45
CA SER A 138 -12.52 -14.47 -1.70
C SER A 138 -13.32 -13.47 -2.56
N ASN A 139 -13.29 -12.18 -2.24
CA ASN A 139 -13.99 -11.10 -2.95
C ASN A 139 -12.96 -10.13 -3.52
N GLN A 140 -12.27 -10.56 -4.57
CA GLN A 140 -11.22 -9.78 -5.23
C GLN A 140 -11.81 -9.05 -6.44
N PHE A 141 -11.75 -7.71 -6.44
CA PHE A 141 -12.10 -6.92 -7.61
C PHE A 141 -10.82 -6.56 -8.38
N LEU A 142 -10.55 -7.32 -9.45
CA LEU A 142 -9.33 -7.28 -10.25
C LEU A 142 -9.65 -6.71 -11.64
N LEU A 143 -9.59 -5.39 -11.81
CA LEU A 143 -9.92 -4.76 -13.09
C LEU A 143 -8.67 -4.64 -13.98
N GLY A 144 -8.60 -5.46 -15.03
CA GLY A 144 -7.62 -5.31 -16.10
C GLY A 144 -8.08 -4.37 -17.21
N ARG A 145 -7.20 -4.09 -18.18
CA ARG A 145 -7.49 -3.33 -19.42
C ARG A 145 -8.05 -1.92 -19.18
N ALA A 146 -7.54 -1.22 -18.15
CA ALA A 146 -8.13 0.02 -17.63
C ALA A 146 -8.56 1.08 -18.66
N ALA A 147 -7.85 1.23 -19.78
CA ALA A 147 -8.16 2.22 -20.80
C ALA A 147 -9.50 1.97 -21.52
N GLU A 148 -9.96 0.72 -21.55
CA GLU A 148 -11.22 0.29 -22.18
C GLU A 148 -12.37 0.14 -21.16
N SER A 149 -12.03 -0.05 -19.88
CA SER A 149 -13.01 -0.31 -18.81
C SER A 149 -13.88 0.90 -18.44
N PHE A 150 -13.44 2.11 -18.79
CA PHE A 150 -14.09 3.38 -18.42
C PHE A 150 -14.52 4.19 -19.65
N ASN A 151 -15.69 4.82 -19.59
CA ASN A 151 -16.14 5.78 -20.59
C ASN A 151 -15.54 7.19 -20.38
N SER A 152 -15.90 8.14 -21.25
CA SER A 152 -15.48 9.55 -21.19
C SER A 152 -15.98 10.35 -19.97
N ARG A 153 -16.77 9.74 -19.09
CA ARG A 153 -17.26 10.30 -17.81
C ARG A 153 -16.67 9.59 -16.59
N ASP A 154 -15.64 8.76 -16.80
CA ASP A 154 -14.99 7.92 -15.79
C ASP A 154 -15.93 6.92 -15.11
N GLU A 155 -16.95 6.45 -15.85
CA GLU A 155 -17.86 5.39 -15.39
C GLU A 155 -17.50 4.03 -16.04
N LEU A 156 -17.64 2.94 -15.27
CA LEU A 156 -17.46 1.58 -15.80
C LEU A 156 -18.49 1.28 -16.90
N VAL A 157 -18.07 0.51 -17.92
CA VAL A 157 -18.90 0.24 -19.12
C VAL A 157 -19.40 -1.19 -19.25
N ASP A 158 -18.76 -2.17 -18.62
CA ASP A 158 -19.13 -3.59 -18.73
C ASP A 158 -20.07 -4.01 -17.58
N GLU A 159 -21.28 -4.43 -17.92
CA GLU A 159 -22.32 -4.80 -16.95
C GLU A 159 -21.90 -5.98 -16.05
N ARG A 160 -21.08 -6.92 -16.54
CA ARG A 160 -20.62 -8.06 -15.73
C ARG A 160 -19.61 -7.62 -14.67
N THR A 161 -18.70 -6.74 -15.06
CA THR A 161 -17.72 -6.10 -14.18
C THR A 161 -18.44 -5.28 -13.10
N ILE A 162 -19.47 -4.52 -13.47
CA ILE A 162 -20.30 -3.77 -12.51
C ILE A 162 -21.02 -4.72 -11.54
N GLY A 163 -21.68 -5.78 -12.04
CA GLY A 163 -22.34 -6.77 -11.19
C GLY A 163 -21.40 -7.53 -10.25
N TRP A 164 -20.14 -7.78 -10.68
CA TRP A 164 -19.12 -8.34 -9.79
C TRP A 164 -18.66 -7.36 -8.71
N LEU A 165 -18.47 -6.07 -9.06
CA LEU A 165 -18.16 -5.01 -8.10
C LEU A 165 -19.27 -4.86 -7.05
N GLU A 166 -20.53 -4.89 -7.48
CA GLU A 166 -21.71 -4.89 -6.61
C GLU A 166 -21.73 -6.09 -5.66
N HIS A 167 -21.45 -7.30 -6.17
CA HIS A 167 -21.36 -8.51 -5.35
C HIS A 167 -20.28 -8.39 -4.27
N CYS A 168 -19.06 -8.00 -4.65
CA CYS A 168 -17.96 -7.82 -3.70
C CYS A 168 -18.27 -6.73 -2.66
N PHE A 169 -18.89 -5.61 -3.06
CA PHE A 169 -19.22 -4.52 -2.16
C PHE A 169 -20.35 -4.88 -1.19
N LEU A 170 -21.40 -5.57 -1.64
CA LEU A 170 -22.49 -6.03 -0.75
C LEU A 170 -22.00 -7.09 0.25
N ASN A 171 -21.08 -7.97 -0.17
CA ASN A 171 -20.39 -8.88 0.73
C ASN A 171 -19.52 -8.12 1.73
N PHE A 172 -18.79 -7.08 1.31
CA PHE A 172 -18.02 -6.22 2.21
C PHE A 172 -18.90 -5.52 3.24
N VAL A 173 -20.04 -4.96 2.84
CA VAL A 173 -21.02 -4.32 3.74
C VAL A 173 -21.54 -5.33 4.78
N THR A 174 -21.76 -6.58 4.38
CA THR A 174 -22.20 -7.65 5.29
C THR A 174 -21.08 -8.03 6.27
N TYR A 175 -19.87 -8.25 5.76
CA TYR A 175 -18.67 -8.58 6.55
C TYR A 175 -18.32 -7.49 7.57
N THR A 176 -18.41 -6.22 7.17
CA THR A 176 -18.21 -5.07 8.06
C THR A 176 -19.22 -5.08 9.21
N LYS A 177 -20.50 -5.41 8.95
CA LYS A 177 -21.53 -5.52 10.01
C LYS A 177 -21.24 -6.65 10.98
N THR A 178 -20.80 -7.82 10.50
CA THR A 178 -20.49 -8.97 11.36
C THR A 178 -19.27 -8.74 12.25
N LEU A 179 -18.31 -7.93 11.80
CA LEU A 179 -17.09 -7.64 12.55
C LEU A 179 -17.20 -6.46 13.53
N LYS A 180 -18.35 -5.78 13.64
CA LYS A 180 -18.54 -4.66 14.58
C LYS A 180 -18.10 -4.94 16.02
N PRO A 181 -18.38 -6.13 16.63
CA PRO A 181 -17.88 -6.43 17.97
C PRO A 181 -16.36 -6.45 18.05
N MET A 182 -15.69 -7.09 17.08
CA MET A 182 -14.23 -7.17 17.03
C MET A 182 -13.58 -5.80 16.76
N ARG A 183 -14.20 -4.96 15.91
CA ARG A 183 -13.75 -3.57 15.68
C ARG A 183 -13.90 -2.71 16.94
N ALA A 184 -14.93 -2.92 17.75
CA ALA A 184 -15.07 -2.25 19.05
C ALA A 184 -14.03 -2.69 20.09
N LEU A 185 -13.44 -3.89 19.94
CA LEU A 185 -12.29 -4.37 20.71
C LEU A 185 -10.94 -3.84 20.19
N ALA A 186 -10.92 -2.97 19.17
CA ALA A 186 -9.73 -2.23 18.76
C ALA A 186 -9.42 -1.12 19.79
N THR A 187 -9.03 -1.52 21.00
CA THR A 187 -8.52 -0.61 22.02
C THR A 187 -7.01 -0.43 21.87
N ASP A 188 -6.54 0.77 22.17
CA ASP A 188 -5.14 1.19 22.05
C ASP A 188 -4.19 0.25 22.84
N ARG A 189 -3.39 -0.53 22.10
CA ARG A 189 -2.41 -1.46 22.69
C ARG A 189 -1.18 -0.75 23.26
N THR A 190 -0.99 0.54 22.98
CA THR A 190 0.11 1.33 23.57
C THR A 190 -0.19 1.75 25.02
N GLY A 191 -1.45 1.61 25.46
CA GLY A 191 -1.87 1.83 26.83
C GLY A 191 -1.40 0.73 27.79
N ALA A 192 -0.17 0.83 28.28
CA ALA A 192 0.37 -0.05 29.31
C ALA A 192 -0.52 -0.10 30.57
N SER A 193 -1.15 -1.25 30.81
CA SER A 193 -1.75 -1.74 32.07
C SER A 193 -2.27 -0.70 33.07
N SER A 194 -3.57 -0.35 32.97
CA SER A 194 -4.31 0.16 34.14
C SER A 194 -5.80 -0.22 34.15
N SER A 195 -6.16 -1.40 33.66
CA SER A 195 -7.50 -1.97 33.84
C SER A 195 -7.65 -2.50 35.28
N LYS A 196 -8.35 -1.73 36.13
CA LYS A 196 -8.85 -2.26 37.41
C LYS A 196 -9.85 -3.37 37.11
N ASN A 197 -9.70 -4.53 37.75
CA ASN A 197 -10.68 -5.61 37.68
C ASN A 197 -12.08 -5.11 38.02
N GLN A 198 -12.96 -5.07 37.02
CA GLN A 198 -14.41 -5.10 37.20
C GLN A 198 -14.93 -6.31 36.43
N GLU A 199 -15.30 -7.35 37.17
CA GLU A 199 -15.98 -8.52 36.64
C GLU A 199 -17.42 -8.14 36.26
N GLU A 200 -17.63 -7.62 35.04
CA GLU A 200 -18.97 -7.57 34.46
C GLU A 200 -19.41 -8.99 34.10
N LYS A 201 -20.23 -9.59 34.96
CA LYS A 201 -20.91 -10.85 34.66
C LYS A 201 -21.88 -10.65 33.50
N VAL A 202 -21.50 -11.17 32.33
CA VAL A 202 -22.42 -11.36 31.20
C VAL A 202 -23.59 -12.25 31.64
N PRO A 203 -24.85 -11.90 31.35
CA PRO A 203 -26.00 -12.73 31.73
C PRO A 203 -25.97 -14.06 30.96
N LEU A 204 -25.95 -15.18 31.69
CA LEU A 204 -26.11 -16.51 31.13
C LEU A 204 -27.54 -16.66 30.59
N LEU A 205 -27.67 -17.15 29.35
CA LEU A 205 -28.95 -17.55 28.77
C LEU A 205 -29.42 -18.85 29.43
N GLU A 206 -30.73 -19.00 29.64
CA GLU A 206 -31.29 -20.15 30.35
C GLU A 206 -31.05 -21.48 29.63
N GLU A 207 -30.69 -22.52 30.38
CA GLU A 207 -30.38 -23.85 29.87
C GLU A 207 -31.64 -24.52 29.28
N GLY A 208 -31.73 -24.55 27.94
CA GLY A 208 -32.89 -25.07 27.22
C GLY A 208 -32.55 -25.62 25.84
N GLU A 209 -32.06 -26.86 25.82
CA GLU A 209 -31.91 -27.76 24.66
C GLU A 209 -30.91 -27.38 23.53
N GLY A 210 -29.83 -28.17 23.44
CA GLY A 210 -29.24 -28.54 22.14
C GLY A 210 -27.80 -28.10 21.86
N TRP A 211 -26.87 -29.07 22.00
CA TRP A 211 -25.58 -29.12 21.28
C TRP A 211 -24.61 -27.93 21.42
N TRP A 212 -24.12 -27.66 22.64
CA TRP A 212 -22.93 -26.81 22.84
C TRP A 212 -21.91 -27.45 23.79
N ILE A 213 -20.67 -26.99 23.66
CA ILE A 213 -19.43 -27.61 24.14
C ILE A 213 -19.20 -27.26 25.63
N GLU A 214 -18.76 -28.24 26.44
CA GLU A 214 -18.32 -28.02 27.82
C GLU A 214 -17.21 -26.97 27.89
N ASP A 215 -17.18 -26.15 28.94
CA ASP A 215 -16.24 -25.03 29.16
C ASP A 215 -14.85 -25.24 28.55
N THR A 216 -14.66 -24.76 27.31
CA THR A 216 -13.33 -24.69 26.70
C THR A 216 -12.61 -23.49 27.28
N ASN A 217 -12.18 -23.64 28.54
CA ASN A 217 -11.07 -22.89 29.09
C ASN A 217 -9.81 -23.34 28.34
N LEU A 218 -9.56 -22.74 27.17
CA LEU A 218 -8.59 -23.20 26.18
C LEU A 218 -7.12 -23.15 26.65
N GLY A 219 -6.88 -22.69 27.88
CA GLY A 219 -5.56 -22.74 28.51
C GLY A 219 -4.50 -21.92 27.77
N PHE A 220 -4.91 -21.00 26.89
CA PHE A 220 -3.98 -20.11 26.22
C PHE A 220 -3.26 -19.27 27.28
N PRO A 221 -1.91 -19.32 27.35
CA PRO A 221 -1.18 -18.35 28.14
C PRO A 221 -1.49 -16.95 27.59
N VAL A 222 -1.46 -15.95 28.45
CA VAL A 222 -1.41 -14.56 28.00
C VAL A 222 -0.10 -14.40 27.25
N ILE A 223 -0.17 -14.29 25.92
CA ILE A 223 0.98 -14.02 25.07
C ILE A 223 1.39 -12.57 25.35
N SER A 224 2.36 -12.38 26.23
CA SER A 224 3.20 -11.18 26.23
C SER A 224 4.07 -11.20 24.98
N ASP A 225 4.41 -10.01 24.44
CA ASP A 225 4.97 -9.84 23.09
C ASP A 225 6.25 -10.66 22.77
N ALA A 226 6.95 -11.12 23.81
CA ALA A 226 8.17 -11.93 23.76
C ALA A 226 8.06 -13.29 23.03
N ASP A 227 6.86 -13.87 22.82
CA ASP A 227 6.68 -15.18 22.19
C ASP A 227 6.44 -15.14 20.66
N THR A 228 6.53 -13.96 20.03
CA THR A 228 6.32 -13.81 18.57
C THR A 228 7.57 -14.07 17.72
N GLY A 229 8.75 -14.23 18.34
CA GLY A 229 10.01 -14.45 17.64
C GLY A 229 10.55 -13.22 16.90
N ALA A 230 9.92 -12.06 17.05
CA ALA A 230 10.59 -10.79 16.80
C ALA A 230 11.71 -10.64 17.83
N SER A 231 12.93 -10.36 17.36
CA SER A 231 14.02 -9.97 18.26
C SER A 231 13.63 -8.70 18.99
N GLU A 232 13.82 -8.67 20.31
CA GLU A 232 13.85 -7.41 21.06
C GLU A 232 14.86 -6.49 20.37
N TYR A 233 14.45 -5.27 20.04
CA TYR A 233 15.35 -4.25 19.51
C TYR A 233 16.29 -3.83 20.64
N GLU A 234 17.49 -4.39 20.68
CA GLU A 234 18.60 -3.77 21.38
C GLU A 234 18.89 -2.43 20.69
N GLU A 235 18.80 -1.31 21.42
CA GLU A 235 19.27 -0.02 20.90
C GLU A 235 20.74 -0.17 20.48
N PRO A 236 21.10 0.07 19.21
CA PRO A 236 22.46 -0.09 18.78
C PRO A 236 23.34 0.95 19.47
N ASP A 237 24.40 0.47 20.12
CA ASP A 237 25.43 1.27 20.80
C ASP A 237 25.86 2.47 19.92
N GLU A 238 26.08 3.66 20.49
CA GLU A 238 26.21 4.92 19.70
C GLU A 238 27.30 4.88 18.61
N ALA A 239 28.25 3.94 18.73
CA ALA A 239 29.29 3.64 17.75
C ALA A 239 28.78 3.10 16.40
N VAL A 240 27.54 2.59 16.31
CA VAL A 240 27.00 1.95 15.09
C VAL A 240 26.56 2.97 14.02
N LYS A 241 26.56 4.27 14.32
CA LYS A 241 26.28 5.39 13.37
C LYS A 241 27.23 5.48 12.15
N SER A 242 28.18 4.56 11.98
CA SER A 242 29.24 4.58 10.97
C SER A 242 29.18 3.45 9.91
N VAL A 243 28.23 2.50 9.98
CA VAL A 243 28.21 1.36 9.03
C VAL A 243 28.07 1.83 7.57
N TYR A 244 27.24 2.85 7.32
CA TYR A 244 27.11 3.47 6.00
C TYR A 244 28.35 4.26 5.53
N ALA A 245 29.23 4.69 6.45
CA ALA A 245 30.47 5.38 6.09
C ALA A 245 31.57 4.40 5.65
N GLN A 246 31.64 3.21 6.26
CA GLN A 246 32.66 2.21 5.93
C GLN A 246 32.45 1.53 4.57
N ILE A 247 31.19 1.38 4.12
CA ILE A 247 30.85 0.74 2.84
C ILE A 247 31.36 1.54 1.62
N LEU A 248 31.74 2.81 1.79
CA LEU A 248 32.25 3.66 0.71
C LEU A 248 33.75 3.49 0.41
N GLU A 249 34.55 2.84 1.27
CA GLU A 249 36.01 2.72 1.08
C GLU A 249 36.49 1.35 0.57
N GLU A 250 35.71 0.28 0.74
CA GLU A 250 36.08 -1.08 0.29
C GLU A 250 34.96 -1.74 -0.55
N GLY A 251 34.90 -1.38 -1.83
CA GLY A 251 33.95 -1.96 -2.80
C GLY A 251 34.54 -2.08 -4.21
N ASP A 252 34.94 -3.29 -4.60
CA ASP A 252 35.44 -3.60 -5.95
C ASP A 252 34.33 -3.50 -7.03
N GLY A 253 34.12 -2.28 -7.51
CA GLY A 253 33.78 -1.96 -8.90
C GLY A 253 32.59 -2.63 -9.57
N TRP A 254 31.37 -2.13 -9.32
CA TRP A 254 30.28 -2.14 -10.32
C TRP A 254 29.61 -0.76 -10.46
N TRP A 255 30.22 0.07 -11.31
CA TRP A 255 29.65 1.23 -12.03
C TRP A 255 28.88 2.32 -11.25
N ILE A 256 29.60 3.39 -10.91
CA ILE A 256 29.15 4.76 -11.20
C ILE A 256 30.28 5.45 -11.97
N GLU A 257 30.07 5.80 -13.24
CA GLU A 257 30.96 6.75 -13.91
C GLU A 257 30.63 8.17 -13.43
N GLU A 258 31.64 8.92 -13.00
CA GLU A 258 31.48 10.34 -12.64
C GLU A 258 31.02 11.15 -13.87
N ILE A 259 29.74 11.49 -13.92
CA ILE A 259 29.26 12.60 -14.76
C ILE A 259 29.80 13.92 -14.18
N GLY A 260 31.02 14.28 -14.60
CA GLY A 260 31.70 15.51 -14.23
C GLY A 260 30.87 16.75 -14.58
N LEU A 261 30.19 17.31 -13.57
CA LEU A 261 29.50 18.59 -13.66
C LEU A 261 30.53 19.72 -13.78
N HIS A 262 30.87 20.09 -15.02
CA HIS A 262 31.64 21.31 -15.29
C HIS A 262 30.80 22.54 -14.92
N SER A 263 31.10 23.11 -13.75
CA SER A 263 30.61 24.40 -13.29
C SER A 263 31.18 25.54 -14.15
N GLY A 264 30.39 26.01 -15.12
CA GLY A 264 30.80 27.08 -16.02
C GLY A 264 30.61 28.49 -15.42
N ALA A 265 31.69 29.12 -14.95
CA ALA A 265 31.71 30.55 -14.62
C ALA A 265 33.09 31.24 -14.68
N LYS A 266 33.49 31.68 -15.90
CA LYS A 266 34.43 32.80 -16.21
C LYS A 266 35.91 32.67 -15.72
N GLU A 267 36.95 33.31 -16.27
CA GLU A 267 37.06 34.53 -17.10
C GLU A 267 38.07 34.40 -18.29
N ASP A 268 37.80 35.19 -19.34
CA ASP A 268 38.68 35.97 -20.22
C ASP A 268 40.15 35.56 -20.59
N GLY A 269 40.47 35.60 -21.89
CA GLY A 269 41.80 36.09 -22.35
C GLY A 269 42.47 35.44 -23.58
N ALA A 270 42.53 36.19 -24.69
CA ALA A 270 43.61 36.20 -25.71
C ALA A 270 43.92 34.96 -26.61
N THR A 271 43.39 35.01 -27.84
CA THR A 271 44.06 34.80 -29.16
C THR A 271 45.39 34.01 -29.29
N SER A 272 45.44 33.02 -30.20
CA SER A 272 46.33 33.04 -31.39
C SER A 272 46.03 31.87 -32.36
N ALA A 273 46.75 31.80 -33.49
CA ALA A 273 46.28 31.15 -34.73
C ALA A 273 46.93 29.78 -35.09
N SER A 274 46.14 28.97 -35.81
CA SER A 274 46.54 28.04 -36.88
C SER A 274 47.59 26.94 -36.62
N LYS A 275 47.22 25.68 -36.93
CA LYS A 275 47.75 24.97 -38.11
C LYS A 275 46.95 23.71 -38.45
N SER A 276 46.95 23.36 -39.73
CA SER A 276 46.38 22.13 -40.28
C SER A 276 47.41 20.99 -40.28
N THR A 277 46.93 19.73 -40.33
CA THR A 277 47.18 18.79 -41.45
C THR A 277 46.51 17.43 -41.25
N HIS A 278 45.83 16.94 -42.31
CA HIS A 278 45.73 15.56 -42.83
C HIS A 278 45.44 14.36 -41.90
N GLY A 279 44.60 13.39 -42.30
CA GLY A 279 43.98 13.21 -43.61
C GLY A 279 42.88 12.14 -43.68
N LYS A 280 42.25 12.05 -44.86
CA LYS A 280 41.21 11.06 -45.20
C LYS A 280 41.82 9.78 -45.78
N VAL A 281 41.17 8.64 -45.52
CA VAL A 281 40.96 7.56 -46.51
C VAL A 281 39.48 7.20 -46.47
N ALA A 282 38.90 6.78 -47.59
CA ALA A 282 37.45 6.67 -47.80
C ALA A 282 36.98 5.27 -48.24
N ASP A 283 35.69 5.01 -48.00
CA ASP A 283 34.73 4.20 -48.77
C ASP A 283 35.06 2.79 -49.28
N ALA A 284 34.25 1.80 -48.82
CA ALA A 284 33.40 0.94 -49.67
C ALA A 284 32.43 0.14 -48.76
N LYS A 285 31.13 0.45 -48.71
CA LYS A 285 30.03 -0.11 -49.54
C LYS A 285 29.93 -1.66 -49.57
N GLY A 286 28.86 -2.19 -48.98
CA GLY A 286 28.48 -3.62 -49.06
C GLY A 286 27.12 -3.93 -48.39
N GLN A 287 26.02 -3.71 -49.12
CA GLN A 287 24.65 -4.22 -48.91
C GLN A 287 24.11 -4.63 -50.30
N PRO A 288 23.02 -5.43 -50.48
CA PRO A 288 21.89 -5.63 -49.54
C PRO A 288 21.35 -7.10 -49.42
N ASP A 289 20.14 -7.23 -48.87
CA ASP A 289 19.14 -8.32 -48.99
C ASP A 289 19.40 -9.65 -48.21
N THR A 290 18.39 -10.38 -47.68
CA THR A 290 16.91 -10.37 -47.86
C THR A 290 16.08 -10.54 -46.55
N SER A 291 14.78 -10.19 -46.61
CA SER A 291 13.59 -10.65 -45.83
C SER A 291 13.72 -11.86 -44.87
N THR A 292 13.03 -11.99 -43.72
CA THR A 292 11.63 -11.61 -43.29
C THR A 292 11.59 -11.14 -41.81
N GLY A 293 10.48 -10.72 -41.17
CA GLY A 293 9.07 -10.47 -41.57
C GLY A 293 8.02 -11.13 -40.63
N ALA A 294 6.94 -10.41 -40.27
CA ALA A 294 5.81 -10.77 -39.36
C ALA A 294 6.17 -10.98 -37.86
N SER A 295 5.34 -10.75 -36.83
CA SER A 295 4.18 -9.88 -36.50
C SER A 295 3.59 -10.46 -35.19
N GLU A 296 3.16 -9.61 -34.25
CA GLU A 296 2.22 -9.94 -33.14
C GLU A 296 2.54 -11.13 -32.21
N HIS A 297 2.85 -10.81 -30.95
CA HIS A 297 2.19 -11.40 -29.76
C HIS A 297 2.33 -10.45 -28.56
#